data_AF-A0A928VYE1-F1
#
_entry.id   AF-A0A928VYE1-F1
#
_cell.length_a   1.000
_cell.length_b   1.000
_cell.length_c   1.000
_cell.angle_alpha   90.00
_cell.angle_beta   90.00
_cell.angle_gamma   90.00
#
_symmetry.space_group_name_H-M   'P 1'
#
loop_
_entity.id
_entity.type
_entity.pdbx_description
1 polymer ?
#
loop_
_entity_poly.entity_id
_entity_poly.type
_entity_poly.pdbx_seq_one_letter_code
_entity_poly.pdbx_strand_id
1 'polypeptide(L)'
;MAEGDINTMNLKDSWHLPTVASLGLGLTLAVVAGQPKTATAQSINLEKQASTQVTFESPAEPAPRNTTGASSRDGGACTQTSSAIHSTTASLSPSNESSASVTSLIPTNDRGLTTEKRPTLFVYLPRSSASEVFISMEDEYENYHYHTTLPISDAPGIFSFTVPETAPILAMGTNYKWSVSLICGDELDPGDPKVEGWIQRIEPDVALSAELETADPLEQAVLYAASGIWYDTLATLADLRLSHPDDSQLEVEWSELLKSVGLEEVAREPLAE
;
A
#
# COMPACT_ATOMS: atom_id res chain seq x y z
N MET A 1 33.56 -22.82 -51.92
CA MET A 1 34.10 -22.83 -53.30
C MET A 1 33.36 -21.78 -54.10
N ALA A 2 34.10 -21.06 -54.93
CA ALA A 2 33.72 -19.95 -55.80
C ALA A 2 33.73 -18.54 -55.16
N GLU A 3 34.92 -17.95 -55.15
CA GLU A 3 35.14 -16.50 -55.34
C GLU A 3 34.54 -16.03 -56.68
N GLY A 4 34.00 -14.81 -56.68
CA GLY A 4 33.51 -14.10 -57.87
C GLY A 4 33.96 -12.64 -57.83
N ASP A 5 34.83 -12.30 -58.78
CA ASP A 5 35.48 -11.02 -59.02
C ASP A 5 34.55 -9.90 -59.53
N ILE A 6 34.93 -8.67 -59.17
CA ILE A 6 34.90 -7.38 -59.90
C ILE A 6 33.64 -6.94 -60.69
N ASN A 7 33.13 -5.73 -60.41
CA ASN A 7 33.52 -4.54 -61.21
C ASN A 7 32.89 -3.24 -60.69
N THR A 8 33.75 -2.25 -60.51
CA THR A 8 33.44 -0.82 -60.39
C THR A 8 33.10 -0.23 -61.76
N MET A 9 32.04 0.57 -61.86
CA MET A 9 31.83 1.48 -62.99
C MET A 9 31.54 2.89 -62.48
N ASN A 10 32.40 3.80 -62.91
CA ASN A 10 32.41 5.22 -62.70
C ASN A 10 31.82 5.88 -63.95
N LEU A 11 30.90 6.83 -63.82
CA LEU A 11 30.56 7.76 -64.90
C LEU A 11 30.24 9.14 -64.33
N LYS A 12 31.18 10.06 -64.60
CA LYS A 12 30.97 11.50 -64.73
C LYS A 12 29.80 11.76 -65.67
N ASP A 13 29.00 12.80 -65.37
CA ASP A 13 28.75 13.86 -66.35
C ASP A 13 28.22 15.14 -65.67
N SER A 14 28.78 16.26 -66.12
CA SER A 14 28.41 17.64 -65.75
C SER A 14 27.33 18.16 -66.72
N TRP A 15 27.07 19.48 -66.67
CA TRP A 15 26.48 20.35 -67.70
C TRP A 15 25.12 21.04 -67.36
N HIS A 16 25.28 22.28 -66.89
CA HIS A 16 24.59 23.55 -67.20
C HIS A 16 23.10 23.83 -66.89
N LEU A 17 22.93 24.98 -66.21
CA LEU A 17 21.75 25.84 -66.12
C LEU A 17 21.39 26.48 -67.46
N PRO A 18 20.11 26.85 -67.65
CA PRO A 18 19.78 28.08 -68.36
C PRO A 18 18.91 29.03 -67.53
N THR A 19 19.29 30.30 -67.61
CA THR A 19 18.58 31.50 -67.18
C THR A 19 17.37 31.76 -68.09
N VAL A 20 16.20 32.09 -67.55
CA VAL A 20 15.11 32.72 -68.31
C VAL A 20 14.57 33.94 -67.54
N ALA A 21 14.50 35.05 -68.25
CA ALA A 21 14.09 36.36 -67.78
C ALA A 21 12.55 36.57 -67.86
N SER A 22 12.08 37.37 -66.90
CA SER A 22 10.84 38.15 -66.77
C SER A 22 9.73 38.08 -67.82
N LEU A 23 8.49 38.00 -67.33
CA LEU A 23 7.39 38.88 -67.74
C LEU A 23 6.41 39.01 -66.57
N GLY A 24 6.27 40.23 -66.07
CA GLY A 24 5.33 40.57 -65.01
C GLY A 24 3.90 40.61 -65.54
N LEU A 25 2.99 40.01 -64.79
CA LEU A 25 1.59 40.43 -64.75
C LEU A 25 1.28 40.83 -63.30
N GLY A 26 0.94 42.11 -63.13
CA GLY A 26 0.44 42.64 -61.88
C GLY A 26 -0.87 41.96 -61.52
N LEU A 27 -0.84 41.18 -60.45
CA LEU A 27 -2.05 40.67 -59.80
C LEU A 27 -2.34 41.59 -58.62
N THR A 28 -3.44 42.32 -58.70
CA THR A 28 -3.99 43.11 -57.60
C THR A 28 -4.33 42.17 -56.43
N LEU A 29 -3.54 42.24 -55.36
CA LEU A 29 -3.87 41.60 -54.09
C LEU A 29 -5.05 42.35 -53.46
N ALA A 30 -6.26 41.79 -53.59
CA ALA A 30 -7.34 42.13 -52.69
C ALA A 30 -7.03 41.48 -51.33
N VAL A 31 -6.65 42.30 -50.34
CA VAL A 31 -6.60 41.85 -48.94
C VAL A 31 -8.05 41.61 -48.50
N VAL A 32 -8.50 40.37 -48.58
CA VAL A 32 -9.65 39.93 -47.80
C VAL A 32 -9.19 39.89 -46.35
N ALA A 33 -9.71 40.81 -45.54
CA ALA A 33 -9.59 40.76 -44.10
C ALA A 33 -10.34 39.52 -43.58
N GLY A 34 -9.67 38.37 -43.60
CA GLY A 34 -10.09 37.20 -42.87
C GLY A 34 -9.90 37.49 -41.39
N GLN A 35 -11.01 37.63 -40.65
CA GLN A 35 -10.97 37.69 -39.20
C GLN A 35 -10.15 36.48 -38.68
N PRO A 36 -9.16 36.67 -37.79
CA PRO A 36 -8.60 35.54 -37.08
C PRO A 36 -9.76 34.94 -36.28
N LYS A 37 -10.19 33.74 -36.65
CA LYS A 37 -10.91 32.89 -35.71
C LYS A 37 -9.89 32.60 -34.61
N THR A 38 -9.92 33.41 -33.56
CA THR A 38 -9.36 33.03 -32.27
C THR A 38 -10.02 31.72 -31.90
N ALA A 39 -9.30 30.62 -32.16
CA ALA A 39 -9.56 29.37 -31.50
C ALA A 39 -9.25 29.64 -30.03
N THR A 40 -10.30 29.95 -29.27
CA THR A 40 -10.24 29.89 -27.82
C THR A 40 -9.89 28.45 -27.49
N ALA A 41 -8.61 28.17 -27.24
CA ALA A 41 -8.21 26.99 -26.52
C ALA A 41 -8.89 27.10 -25.16
N GLN A 42 -10.07 26.50 -25.03
CA GLN A 42 -10.71 26.32 -23.75
C GLN A 42 -9.74 25.45 -22.96
N SER A 43 -9.12 26.07 -21.96
CA SER A 43 -8.32 25.40 -20.96
C SER A 43 -9.22 24.41 -20.22
N ILE A 44 -9.27 23.17 -20.71
CA ILE A 44 -9.73 22.01 -19.97
C ILE A 44 -8.59 21.53 -19.06
N ASN A 45 -8.27 22.33 -18.04
CA ASN A 45 -7.41 21.91 -16.94
C ASN A 45 -8.19 21.96 -15.63
N LEU A 46 -9.37 21.32 -15.61
CA LEU A 46 -10.20 21.24 -14.40
C LEU A 46 -10.94 19.90 -14.23
N GLU A 47 -10.42 18.81 -14.82
CA GLU A 47 -10.97 17.45 -14.60
C GLU A 47 -9.90 16.40 -14.28
N LYS A 48 -8.61 16.78 -14.20
CA LYS A 48 -7.55 15.89 -13.67
C LYS A 48 -7.14 16.30 -12.24
N GLN A 49 -8.13 16.63 -11.42
CA GLN A 49 -8.00 16.43 -9.97
C GLN A 49 -8.75 15.14 -9.66
N ALA A 50 -8.15 14.03 -10.08
CA ALA A 50 -8.49 12.74 -9.48
C ALA A 50 -8.23 12.90 -7.99
N SER A 51 -9.22 12.55 -7.17
CA SER A 51 -9.12 12.64 -5.71
C SER A 51 -7.82 11.97 -5.26
N THR A 52 -6.89 12.76 -4.72
CA THR A 52 -5.61 12.26 -4.17
C THR A 52 -5.82 11.49 -2.86
N GLN A 53 -7.07 11.45 -2.37
CA GLN A 53 -7.42 10.83 -1.11
C GLN A 53 -7.43 9.30 -1.22
N VAL A 54 -6.66 8.64 -0.36
CA VAL A 54 -6.66 7.18 -0.24
C VAL A 54 -7.91 6.73 0.52
N THR A 55 -8.96 6.36 -0.22
CA THR A 55 -10.22 5.87 0.35
C THR A 55 -10.33 4.37 0.10
N PHE A 56 -10.45 3.59 1.18
CA PHE A 56 -10.56 2.14 1.07
C PHE A 56 -12.00 1.68 0.75
N GLU A 57 -12.15 0.87 -0.30
CA GLU A 57 -13.39 0.17 -0.61
C GLU A 57 -13.30 -1.30 -0.18
N SER A 58 -14.11 -1.70 0.81
CA SER A 58 -14.11 -3.09 1.27
C SER A 58 -14.52 -4.06 0.14
N PRO A 59 -13.81 -5.19 -0.03
CA PRO A 59 -14.28 -6.28 -0.88
C PRO A 59 -15.70 -6.71 -0.49
N ALA A 60 -16.49 -7.13 -1.48
CA ALA A 60 -17.90 -7.49 -1.30
C ALA A 60 -18.12 -8.81 -0.53
N GLU A 61 -17.09 -9.63 -0.38
CA GLU A 61 -17.19 -10.96 0.21
C GLU A 61 -16.75 -10.95 1.69
N PRO A 62 -17.53 -11.54 2.62
CA PRO A 62 -17.20 -11.53 4.05
C PRO A 62 -15.92 -12.33 4.37
N ALA A 63 -15.35 -12.12 5.56
CA ALA A 63 -14.26 -12.96 6.05
C ALA A 63 -14.68 -14.43 6.20
N PRO A 64 -13.74 -15.38 5.99
CA PRO A 64 -13.95 -16.78 6.35
C PRO A 64 -14.37 -16.93 7.82
N ARG A 65 -15.13 -17.98 8.12
CA ARG A 65 -15.65 -18.22 9.48
C ARG A 65 -14.49 -18.37 10.46
N ASN A 66 -14.44 -17.53 11.48
CA ASN A 66 -13.56 -17.74 12.61
C ASN A 66 -14.20 -18.75 13.59
N THR A 67 -13.40 -19.66 14.15
CA THR A 67 -13.82 -20.35 15.38
C THR A 67 -13.67 -19.33 16.51
N THR A 68 -14.72 -19.11 17.29
CA THR A 68 -14.62 -18.17 18.42
C THR A 68 -13.68 -18.78 19.46
N GLY A 69 -12.40 -18.43 19.40
CA GLY A 69 -11.47 -18.65 20.49
C GLY A 69 -11.99 -17.95 21.73
N ALA A 70 -11.88 -18.60 22.89
CA ALA A 70 -12.31 -18.03 24.16
C ALA A 70 -11.55 -16.71 24.39
N SER A 71 -12.29 -15.59 24.36
CA SER A 71 -11.83 -14.24 24.68
C SER A 71 -10.84 -14.24 25.85
N SER A 72 -9.60 -13.79 25.58
CA SER A 72 -8.62 -13.49 26.63
C SER A 72 -9.21 -12.41 27.54
N ARG A 73 -9.19 -12.66 28.85
CA ARG A 73 -9.92 -11.86 29.85
C ARG A 73 -9.20 -10.57 30.24
N ASP A 74 -7.98 -10.37 29.76
CA ASP A 74 -7.08 -9.32 30.21
C ASP A 74 -6.69 -8.37 29.07
N GLY A 75 -7.68 -7.79 28.38
CA GLY A 75 -7.53 -6.52 27.64
C GLY A 75 -6.40 -6.40 26.60
N GLY A 76 -5.75 -7.48 26.17
CA GLY A 76 -4.68 -7.45 25.19
C GLY A 76 -3.37 -6.79 25.64
N ALA A 77 -3.05 -6.76 26.94
CA ALA A 77 -1.84 -6.12 27.45
C ALA A 77 -0.98 -7.06 28.33
N CYS A 78 0.33 -7.12 28.07
CA CYS A 78 1.30 -7.67 29.02
C CYS A 78 1.44 -6.66 30.19
N THR A 79 0.57 -6.75 31.19
CA THR A 79 0.62 -5.83 32.34
C THR A 79 1.57 -6.35 33.40
N GLN A 80 2.52 -5.51 33.82
CA GLN A 80 3.17 -5.71 35.11
C GLN A 80 2.20 -5.29 36.21
N THR A 81 1.49 -6.23 36.81
CA THR A 81 1.10 -6.08 38.20
C THR A 81 1.30 -7.41 38.90
N SER A 82 2.50 -7.57 39.47
CA SER A 82 2.73 -8.52 40.54
C SER A 82 1.57 -8.39 41.54
N SER A 83 0.90 -9.49 41.84
CA SER A 83 -0.27 -9.53 42.71
C SER A 83 -0.07 -8.70 43.99
N ALA A 84 -0.80 -7.61 44.11
CA ALA A 84 -1.43 -7.05 45.31
C ALA A 84 -1.72 -5.57 45.04
N ILE A 85 -2.99 -5.18 44.81
CA ILE A 85 -3.76 -4.33 45.74
C ILE A 85 -5.25 -4.35 45.35
N HIS A 86 -6.09 -4.21 46.37
CA HIS A 86 -7.55 -4.07 46.34
C HIS A 86 -8.08 -3.23 45.17
N SER A 87 -9.19 -3.71 44.56
CA SER A 87 -10.15 -2.89 43.83
C SER A 87 -10.46 -1.62 44.64
N THR A 88 -9.96 -0.48 44.16
CA THR A 88 -10.51 0.83 44.52
C THR A 88 -10.58 1.65 43.25
N THR A 89 -11.78 2.15 43.01
CA THR A 89 -12.15 3.10 41.97
C THR A 89 -11.27 4.35 42.02
N ALA A 90 -10.50 4.62 40.97
CA ALA A 90 -9.98 5.94 40.61
C ALA A 90 -9.65 5.87 39.11
N SER A 91 -10.21 6.64 38.19
CA SER A 91 -10.48 8.08 38.10
C SER A 91 -9.71 8.56 36.87
N LEU A 92 -10.50 9.11 35.93
CA LEU A 92 -10.14 9.83 34.72
C LEU A 92 -8.78 10.56 34.79
N SER A 93 -7.90 10.24 33.84
CA SER A 93 -6.94 11.20 33.29
C SER A 93 -7.11 11.21 31.78
N PRO A 94 -7.34 12.38 31.16
CA PRO A 94 -7.27 12.53 29.71
C PRO A 94 -5.81 12.83 29.37
N SER A 95 -5.07 11.85 28.89
CA SER A 95 -3.69 12.06 28.45
C SER A 95 -3.35 11.06 27.37
N ASN A 96 -3.42 11.53 26.11
CA ASN A 96 -3.13 10.81 24.86
C ASN A 96 -3.84 9.46 24.73
N GLU A 97 -4.85 9.44 23.87
CA GLU A 97 -5.59 8.25 23.40
C GLU A 97 -4.66 7.32 22.60
N SER A 98 -3.70 6.71 23.28
CA SER A 98 -2.87 5.63 22.74
C SER A 98 -3.57 4.33 23.06
N SER A 99 -3.78 3.47 22.05
CA SER A 99 -4.48 2.19 22.26
C SER A 99 -3.72 1.38 23.33
N ALA A 100 -4.45 0.93 24.36
CA ALA A 100 -3.85 0.17 25.47
C ALA A 100 -3.66 -1.32 25.13
N SER A 101 -4.10 -1.76 23.96
CA SER A 101 -4.14 -3.16 23.54
C SER A 101 -3.47 -3.36 22.19
N VAL A 102 -2.85 -4.53 22.01
CA VAL A 102 -2.39 -4.96 20.68
C VAL A 102 -3.54 -4.88 19.67
N THR A 103 -3.31 -4.25 18.51
CA THR A 103 -4.37 -3.94 17.54
C THR A 103 -3.92 -4.31 16.14
N SER A 104 -4.67 -5.13 15.42
CA SER A 104 -4.43 -5.41 14.00
C SER A 104 -4.78 -4.19 13.14
N LEU A 105 -3.91 -3.81 12.21
CA LEU A 105 -4.22 -2.75 11.24
C LEU A 105 -4.90 -3.36 10.01
N ILE A 106 -6.10 -3.89 10.21
CA ILE A 106 -6.98 -4.42 9.15
C ILE A 106 -8.38 -3.84 9.26
N PRO A 107 -9.18 -3.89 8.18
CA PRO A 107 -10.56 -3.42 8.24
C PRO A 107 -11.39 -4.23 9.24
N THR A 108 -12.47 -3.66 9.75
CA THR A 108 -13.35 -4.26 10.78
C THR A 108 -14.04 -5.56 10.38
N ASN A 109 -13.96 -5.96 9.11
CA ASN A 109 -14.40 -7.26 8.62
C ASN A 109 -13.31 -8.35 8.74
N ASP A 110 -12.16 -8.03 9.33
CA ASP A 110 -10.98 -8.87 9.54
C ASP A 110 -10.37 -9.47 8.25
N ARG A 111 -10.64 -8.88 7.07
CA ARG A 111 -10.14 -9.39 5.78
C ARG A 111 -9.53 -8.29 4.92
N GLY A 112 -8.39 -8.61 4.32
CA GLY A 112 -7.77 -7.79 3.27
C GLY A 112 -7.30 -8.62 2.09
N LEU A 113 -7.16 -7.96 0.93
CA LEU A 113 -6.56 -8.56 -0.27
C LEU A 113 -5.13 -8.05 -0.45
N THR A 114 -4.31 -8.84 -1.14
CA THR A 114 -2.95 -8.46 -1.53
C THR A 114 -2.63 -8.91 -2.96
N THR A 115 -1.77 -8.19 -3.68
CA THR A 115 -1.19 -8.70 -4.94
C THR A 115 0.16 -9.39 -4.71
N GLU A 116 0.77 -9.12 -3.55
CA GLU A 116 2.10 -9.58 -3.20
C GLU A 116 2.18 -11.08 -2.91
N LYS A 117 3.29 -11.69 -3.36
CA LYS A 117 3.61 -13.10 -3.03
C LYS A 117 3.86 -13.30 -1.54
N ARG A 118 4.37 -12.25 -0.91
CA ARG A 118 4.90 -12.19 0.45
C ARG A 118 4.56 -10.81 1.03
N PRO A 119 3.34 -10.65 1.54
CA PRO A 119 2.82 -9.35 1.95
C PRO A 119 3.47 -8.84 3.23
N THR A 120 3.25 -7.56 3.51
CA THR A 120 3.59 -6.92 4.78
C THR A 120 2.36 -6.84 5.69
N LEU A 121 2.50 -7.33 6.92
CA LEU A 121 1.50 -7.24 7.97
C LEU A 121 1.79 -6.03 8.86
N PHE A 122 0.74 -5.41 9.39
CA PHE A 122 0.85 -4.24 10.28
C PHE A 122 0.03 -4.47 11.55
N VAL A 123 0.67 -4.25 12.70
CA VAL A 123 0.07 -4.40 14.03
C VAL A 123 0.57 -3.27 14.92
N TYR A 124 -0.34 -2.61 15.63
CA TYR A 124 0.05 -1.69 16.68
C TYR A 124 0.38 -2.49 17.95
N LEU A 125 1.60 -2.28 18.45
CA LEU A 125 2.10 -2.83 19.70
C LEU A 125 2.04 -1.73 20.78
N PRO A 126 1.26 -1.91 21.85
CA PRO A 126 1.30 -1.00 22.99
C PRO A 126 2.60 -1.19 23.77
N ARG A 127 2.95 -0.21 24.60
CA ARG A 127 4.02 -0.39 25.59
C ARG A 127 3.72 -1.61 26.46
N SER A 128 4.66 -2.55 26.52
CA SER A 128 4.46 -3.83 27.20
C SER A 128 5.78 -4.35 27.79
N SER A 129 5.70 -5.43 28.57
CA SER A 129 6.89 -6.16 29.04
C SER A 129 7.38 -7.23 28.07
N ALA A 130 6.69 -7.45 26.94
CA ALA A 130 7.11 -8.46 25.97
C ALA A 130 8.41 -8.02 25.29
N SER A 131 9.35 -8.94 25.18
CA SER A 131 10.60 -8.74 24.43
C SER A 131 10.55 -9.35 23.03
N GLU A 132 9.55 -10.19 22.76
CA GLU A 132 9.42 -10.91 21.50
C GLU A 132 7.95 -10.98 21.06
N VAL A 133 7.76 -11.15 19.75
CA VAL A 133 6.47 -11.49 19.14
C VAL A 133 6.58 -12.81 18.41
N PHE A 134 5.56 -13.64 18.55
CA PHE A 134 5.36 -14.82 17.71
C PHE A 134 4.41 -14.46 16.57
N ILE A 135 4.81 -14.77 15.34
CA ILE A 135 4.05 -14.51 14.13
C ILE A 135 3.78 -15.85 13.46
N SER A 136 2.52 -16.14 13.14
CA SER A 136 2.13 -17.32 12.37
C SER A 136 1.27 -16.96 11.18
N MET A 137 1.29 -17.84 10.18
CA MET A 137 0.36 -17.83 9.06
C MET A 137 -0.05 -19.26 8.74
N GLU A 138 -1.35 -19.47 8.62
CA GLU A 138 -2.01 -20.76 8.44
C GLU A 138 -2.96 -20.70 7.25
N ASP A 139 -3.16 -21.82 6.56
CA ASP A 139 -4.17 -21.93 5.50
C ASP A 139 -5.59 -22.18 6.08
N GLU A 140 -6.59 -22.28 5.22
CA GLU A 140 -8.00 -22.54 5.59
C GLU A 140 -8.22 -23.86 6.33
N TYR A 141 -7.24 -24.77 6.30
CA TYR A 141 -7.27 -26.08 6.95
C TYR A 141 -6.43 -26.11 8.22
N GLU A 142 -6.02 -24.94 8.73
CA GLU A 142 -5.18 -24.78 9.93
C GLU A 142 -3.80 -25.45 9.79
N ASN A 143 -3.30 -25.62 8.55
CA ASN A 143 -1.92 -26.03 8.33
C ASN A 143 -1.00 -24.82 8.42
N TYR A 144 0.05 -24.91 9.25
CA TYR A 144 1.08 -23.89 9.30
C TYR A 144 1.74 -23.71 7.94
N HIS A 145 1.54 -22.54 7.36
CA HIS A 145 2.19 -22.09 6.13
C HIS A 145 3.55 -21.45 6.44
N TYR A 146 3.61 -20.67 7.53
CA TYR A 146 4.83 -20.03 8.02
C TYR A 146 4.70 -19.65 9.50
N HIS A 147 5.82 -19.62 10.23
CA HIS A 147 5.88 -18.99 11.55
C HIS A 147 7.30 -18.50 11.86
N THR A 148 7.41 -17.53 12.77
CA THR A 148 8.69 -17.03 13.30
C THR A 148 8.49 -16.33 14.64
N THR A 149 9.59 -16.16 15.38
CA THR A 149 9.66 -15.27 16.54
C THR A 149 10.63 -14.15 16.22
N LEU A 150 10.28 -12.91 16.59
CA LEU A 150 11.12 -11.74 16.39
C LEU A 150 11.24 -10.94 17.69
N PRO A 151 12.43 -10.40 18.01
CA PRO A 151 12.57 -9.48 19.12
C PRO A 151 11.85 -8.16 18.81
N ILE A 152 11.29 -7.54 19.84
CA ILE A 152 10.66 -6.21 19.78
C ILE A 152 11.25 -5.29 20.85
N SER A 153 11.10 -3.99 20.65
CA SER A 153 11.42 -2.99 21.67
C SER A 153 10.24 -2.77 22.62
N ASP A 154 10.49 -2.10 23.75
CA ASP A 154 9.44 -1.71 24.72
C ASP A 154 8.72 -0.41 24.34
N ALA A 155 9.09 0.20 23.20
CA ALA A 155 8.46 1.40 22.68
C ALA A 155 7.13 1.07 21.97
N PRO A 156 6.03 1.78 22.29
CA PRO A 156 4.78 1.61 21.56
C PRO A 156 4.91 2.10 20.12
N GLY A 157 4.22 1.45 19.20
CA GLY A 157 4.19 1.86 17.79
C GLY A 157 3.56 0.83 16.87
N ILE A 158 3.39 1.22 15.62
CA ILE A 158 2.94 0.35 14.54
C ILE A 158 4.13 -0.47 14.05
N PHE A 159 4.14 -1.74 14.40
CA PHE A 159 5.08 -2.74 13.95
C PHE A 159 4.68 -3.27 12.56
N SER A 160 5.68 -3.41 11.69
CA SER A 160 5.50 -4.00 10.37
C SER A 160 6.30 -5.30 10.25
N PHE A 161 5.74 -6.28 9.54
CA PHE A 161 6.40 -7.55 9.27
C PHE A 161 6.16 -7.98 7.83
N THR A 162 7.20 -7.93 7.00
CA THR A 162 7.20 -8.49 5.65
C THR A 162 7.54 -9.97 5.70
N VAL A 163 6.69 -10.80 5.10
CA VAL A 163 6.92 -12.24 4.99
C VAL A 163 8.25 -12.50 4.26
N PRO A 164 9.23 -13.19 4.86
CA PRO A 164 10.59 -13.23 4.33
C PRO A 164 10.72 -14.12 3.11
N GLU A 165 11.84 -13.96 2.38
CA GLU A 165 12.05 -14.72 1.16
C GLU A 165 12.21 -16.24 1.36
N THR A 166 12.45 -16.66 2.60
CA THR A 166 12.54 -18.07 3.00
C THR A 166 11.17 -18.70 3.22
N ALA A 167 10.12 -17.90 3.39
CA ALA A 167 8.76 -18.38 3.57
C ALA A 167 8.13 -18.82 2.23
N PRO A 168 7.23 -19.82 2.23
CA PRO A 168 6.46 -20.17 1.03
C PRO A 168 5.59 -18.99 0.57
N ILE A 169 5.42 -18.84 -0.74
CA ILE A 169 4.56 -17.79 -1.29
C ILE A 169 3.08 -18.08 -1.01
N LEU A 170 2.27 -17.03 -0.88
CA LEU A 170 0.82 -17.20 -0.81
C LEU A 170 0.27 -17.66 -2.17
N ALA A 171 -0.54 -18.71 -2.14
CA ALA A 171 -1.26 -19.19 -3.31
C ALA A 171 -2.37 -18.20 -3.71
N MET A 172 -2.60 -18.06 -5.01
CA MET A 172 -3.67 -17.20 -5.55
C MET A 172 -5.04 -17.75 -5.14
N GLY A 173 -5.93 -16.87 -4.68
CA GLY A 173 -7.31 -17.21 -4.32
C GLY A 173 -7.46 -18.03 -3.03
N THR A 174 -6.38 -18.38 -2.35
CA THR A 174 -6.42 -19.09 -1.06
C THR A 174 -6.48 -18.10 0.10
N ASN A 175 -7.41 -18.30 1.03
CA ASN A 175 -7.42 -17.50 2.26
C ASN A 175 -6.39 -18.07 3.23
N TYR A 176 -5.61 -17.17 3.82
CA TYR A 176 -4.70 -17.47 4.92
C TYR A 176 -5.11 -16.65 6.13
N LYS A 177 -4.96 -17.24 7.31
CA LYS A 177 -5.11 -16.55 8.58
C LYS A 177 -3.72 -16.30 9.15
N TRP A 178 -3.39 -15.05 9.42
CA TRP A 178 -2.19 -14.71 10.16
C TRP A 178 -2.53 -14.38 11.61
N SER A 179 -1.56 -14.55 12.50
CA SER A 179 -1.66 -14.10 13.88
C SER A 179 -0.34 -13.50 14.36
N VAL A 180 -0.45 -12.53 15.26
CA VAL A 180 0.68 -11.93 15.99
C VAL A 180 0.35 -11.98 17.48
N SER A 181 1.20 -12.66 18.25
CA SER A 181 1.09 -12.79 19.70
C SER A 181 2.30 -12.15 20.38
N LEU A 182 2.06 -11.37 21.43
CA LEU A 182 3.12 -10.87 22.32
C LEU A 182 3.60 -12.01 23.24
N ILE A 183 4.90 -12.23 23.39
CA ILE A 183 5.42 -13.18 24.37
C ILE A 183 5.67 -12.43 25.69
N CYS A 184 4.75 -12.53 26.65
CA CYS A 184 4.81 -11.74 27.89
C CYS A 184 5.76 -12.34 28.95
N GLY A 185 6.14 -13.61 28.82
CA GLY A 185 7.02 -14.36 29.74
C GLY A 185 8.23 -14.97 29.05
N ASP A 186 8.69 -16.13 29.54
CA ASP A 186 9.83 -16.86 28.95
C ASP A 186 9.44 -17.68 27.72
N GLU A 187 8.14 -17.98 27.56
CA GLU A 187 7.58 -18.74 26.44
C GLU A 187 6.17 -18.23 26.09
N LEU A 188 5.68 -18.58 24.91
CA LEU A 188 4.34 -18.22 24.43
C LEU A 188 3.26 -18.96 25.25
N ASP A 189 2.37 -18.21 25.90
CA ASP A 189 1.28 -18.73 26.71
C ASP A 189 -0.10 -18.55 26.03
N PRO A 190 -1.09 -19.44 26.23
CA PRO A 190 -2.44 -19.25 25.69
C PRO A 190 -3.15 -17.95 26.14
N GLY A 191 -2.74 -17.36 27.28
CA GLY A 191 -3.24 -16.09 27.79
C GLY A 191 -2.59 -14.86 27.16
N ASP A 192 -1.50 -15.04 26.40
CA ASP A 192 -0.77 -13.93 25.80
C ASP A 192 -1.65 -13.13 24.82
N PRO A 193 -1.52 -11.79 24.79
CA PRO A 193 -2.23 -10.95 23.84
C PRO A 193 -1.97 -11.37 22.40
N LYS A 194 -3.04 -11.57 21.63
CA LYS A 194 -3.00 -11.99 20.23
C LYS A 194 -3.98 -11.19 19.39
N VAL A 195 -3.54 -10.81 18.19
CA VAL A 195 -4.40 -10.32 17.10
C VAL A 195 -4.29 -11.25 15.90
N GLU A 196 -5.34 -11.26 15.10
CA GLU A 196 -5.46 -12.11 13.92
C GLU A 196 -6.02 -11.30 12.74
N GLY A 197 -5.84 -11.83 11.54
CA GLY A 197 -6.46 -11.29 10.33
C GLY A 197 -6.44 -12.28 9.17
N TRP A 198 -7.35 -12.06 8.22
CA TRP A 198 -7.41 -12.83 6.98
C TRP A 198 -6.73 -12.07 5.85
N ILE A 199 -5.98 -12.83 5.05
CA ILE A 199 -5.30 -12.34 3.86
C ILE A 199 -5.53 -13.29 2.70
N GLN A 200 -5.83 -12.74 1.53
CA GLN A 200 -5.96 -13.51 0.30
C GLN A 200 -5.16 -12.82 -0.79
N ARG A 201 -4.30 -13.59 -1.45
CA ARG A 201 -3.56 -13.10 -2.60
C ARG A 201 -4.42 -13.20 -3.86
N ILE A 202 -4.52 -12.11 -4.61
CA ILE A 202 -5.26 -12.04 -5.86
C ILE A 202 -4.35 -11.65 -7.02
N GLU A 203 -4.83 -11.92 -8.22
CA GLU A 203 -4.28 -11.33 -9.44
C GLU A 203 -5.08 -10.06 -9.75
N PRO A 204 -4.44 -8.88 -9.85
CA PRO A 204 -5.13 -7.67 -10.28
C PRO A 204 -5.67 -7.86 -11.69
N ASP A 205 -6.82 -7.24 -11.99
CA ASP A 205 -7.34 -7.30 -13.36
C ASP A 205 -6.46 -6.52 -14.35
N VAL A 206 -6.74 -6.69 -15.65
CA VAL A 206 -5.92 -6.09 -16.72
C VAL A 206 -5.95 -4.56 -16.67
N ALA A 207 -7.09 -3.96 -16.28
CA ALA A 207 -7.21 -2.51 -16.22
C ALA A 207 -6.39 -1.96 -15.05
N LEU A 208 -6.58 -2.53 -13.86
CA LEU A 208 -5.82 -2.15 -12.66
C LEU A 208 -4.31 -2.35 -12.87
N SER A 209 -3.91 -3.47 -13.47
CA SER A 209 -2.49 -3.74 -13.77
C SER A 209 -1.89 -2.66 -14.68
N ALA A 210 -2.60 -2.24 -15.72
CA ALA A 210 -2.14 -1.21 -16.64
C ALA A 210 -2.03 0.18 -15.97
N GLU A 211 -2.94 0.50 -15.05
CA GLU A 211 -2.88 1.75 -14.29
C GLU A 211 -1.69 1.75 -13.31
N LEU A 212 -1.50 0.65 -12.56
CA LEU A 212 -0.39 0.48 -11.61
C LEU A 212 1.00 0.57 -12.26
N GLU A 213 1.16 0.15 -13.52
CA GLU A 213 2.44 0.21 -14.24
C GLU A 213 2.96 1.65 -14.45
N THR A 214 2.05 2.63 -14.49
CA THR A 214 2.39 4.04 -14.79
C THR A 214 2.17 4.98 -13.61
N ALA A 215 1.47 4.53 -12.58
CA ALA A 215 1.17 5.27 -11.37
C ALA A 215 2.42 5.51 -10.53
N ASP A 216 2.53 6.70 -9.95
CA ASP A 216 3.49 6.92 -8.86
C ASP A 216 3.03 6.18 -7.58
N PRO A 217 3.88 6.04 -6.54
CA PRO A 217 3.52 5.24 -5.37
C PRO A 217 2.27 5.73 -4.63
N LEU A 218 1.98 7.04 -4.58
CA LEU A 218 0.77 7.53 -3.92
C LEU A 218 -0.46 7.20 -4.77
N GLU A 219 -0.36 7.37 -6.09
CA GLU A 219 -1.39 6.93 -7.04
C GLU A 219 -1.62 5.41 -6.96
N GLN A 220 -0.57 4.60 -6.78
CA GLN A 220 -0.69 3.15 -6.56
C GLN A 220 -1.49 2.84 -5.29
N ALA A 221 -1.20 3.53 -4.17
CA ALA A 221 -1.97 3.36 -2.93
C ALA A 221 -3.46 3.70 -3.13
N VAL A 222 -3.78 4.76 -3.88
CA VAL A 222 -5.17 5.12 -4.23
C VAL A 222 -5.84 4.01 -5.05
N LEU A 223 -5.16 3.48 -6.06
CA LEU A 223 -5.67 2.41 -6.93
C LEU A 223 -5.90 1.10 -6.16
N TYR A 224 -4.95 0.72 -5.30
CA TYR A 224 -5.10 -0.44 -4.43
C TYR A 224 -6.29 -0.28 -3.47
N ALA A 225 -6.43 0.89 -2.86
CA ALA A 225 -7.50 1.17 -1.89
C ALA A 225 -8.88 1.09 -2.54
N ALA A 226 -9.04 1.71 -3.72
CA ALA A 226 -10.27 1.66 -4.51
C ALA A 226 -10.60 0.24 -5.01
N SER A 227 -9.59 -0.63 -5.13
CA SER A 227 -9.76 -2.03 -5.56
C SER A 227 -9.90 -3.02 -4.39
N GLY A 228 -9.96 -2.53 -3.14
CA GLY A 228 -10.06 -3.37 -1.94
C GLY A 228 -8.78 -4.14 -1.57
N ILE A 229 -7.63 -3.73 -2.12
CA ILE A 229 -6.31 -4.33 -1.89
C ILE A 229 -5.66 -3.67 -0.68
N TRP A 230 -6.11 -4.07 0.51
CA TRP A 230 -5.75 -3.45 1.78
C TRP A 230 -4.25 -3.50 2.09
N TYR A 231 -3.64 -4.69 2.02
CA TYR A 231 -2.26 -4.86 2.51
C TYR A 231 -1.25 -4.06 1.67
N ASP A 232 -1.44 -4.02 0.36
CA ASP A 232 -0.59 -3.28 -0.57
C ASP A 232 -0.81 -1.76 -0.41
N THR A 233 -2.06 -1.32 -0.17
CA THR A 233 -2.36 0.08 0.16
C THR A 233 -1.59 0.52 1.40
N LEU A 234 -1.70 -0.24 2.49
CA LEU A 234 -1.13 0.12 3.78
C LEU A 234 0.40 0.08 3.73
N ALA A 235 0.98 -0.94 3.07
CA ALA A 235 2.42 -1.04 2.87
C ALA A 235 2.96 0.15 2.06
N THR A 236 2.31 0.51 0.96
CA THR A 236 2.74 1.61 0.09
C THR A 236 2.72 2.95 0.83
N LEU A 237 1.66 3.22 1.61
CA LEU A 237 1.60 4.45 2.42
C LEU A 237 2.60 4.45 3.58
N ALA A 238 2.84 3.31 4.23
CA ALA A 238 3.85 3.22 5.28
C ALA A 238 5.25 3.53 4.73
N ASP A 239 5.62 2.93 3.59
CA ASP A 239 6.90 3.17 2.91
C ASP A 239 7.06 4.64 2.49
N LEU A 240 6.00 5.26 1.98
CA LEU A 240 5.98 6.69 1.64
C LEU A 240 6.22 7.56 2.89
N ARG A 241 5.55 7.27 4.01
CA ARG A 241 5.75 8.01 5.27
C ARG A 241 7.15 7.86 5.84
N LEU A 242 7.71 6.65 5.78
CA LEU A 242 9.07 6.39 6.25
C LEU A 242 10.12 7.08 5.38
N SER A 243 9.89 7.15 4.06
CA SER A 243 10.80 7.82 3.13
C SER A 243 10.66 9.35 3.10
N HIS A 244 9.49 9.88 3.48
CA HIS A 244 9.19 11.32 3.48
C HIS A 244 8.54 11.75 4.82
N PRO A 245 9.27 11.68 5.95
CA PRO A 245 8.70 11.90 7.28
C PRO A 245 8.18 13.32 7.53
N ASP A 246 8.65 14.31 6.77
CA ASP A 246 8.23 15.71 6.88
C ASP A 246 7.03 16.05 5.96
N ASP A 247 6.52 15.08 5.19
CA ASP A 247 5.38 15.29 4.30
C ASP A 247 4.05 15.18 5.05
N SER A 248 3.50 16.34 5.42
CA SER A 248 2.20 16.44 6.10
C SER A 248 1.03 15.86 5.30
N GLN A 249 1.13 15.77 3.96
CA GLN A 249 0.08 15.18 3.16
C GLN A 249 -0.01 13.67 3.43
N LEU A 250 1.14 12.98 3.52
CA LEU A 250 1.17 11.54 3.81
C LEU A 250 0.68 11.21 5.23
N GLU A 251 0.90 12.11 6.18
CA GLU A 251 0.32 11.99 7.53
C GLU A 251 -1.22 12.05 7.49
N VAL A 252 -1.78 12.99 6.70
CA VAL A 252 -3.23 13.12 6.52
C VAL A 252 -3.80 11.89 5.82
N GLU A 253 -3.20 11.45 4.71
CA GLU A 253 -3.67 10.27 3.96
C GLU A 253 -3.67 9.00 4.81
N TRP A 254 -2.62 8.79 5.60
CA TRP A 254 -2.55 7.68 6.55
C TRP A 254 -3.65 7.76 7.62
N SER A 255 -3.83 8.95 8.20
CA SER A 255 -4.84 9.14 9.24
C SER A 255 -6.25 8.93 8.71
N GLU A 256 -6.55 9.43 7.52
CA GLU A 256 -7.87 9.27 6.89
C GLU A 256 -8.12 7.82 6.47
N LEU A 257 -7.12 7.12 5.93
CA LEU A 257 -7.23 5.69 5.58
C LEU A 257 -7.55 4.84 6.82
N LEU A 258 -6.79 4.99 7.91
CA LEU A 258 -7.03 4.21 9.12
C LEU A 258 -8.37 4.57 9.76
N LYS A 259 -8.73 5.86 9.76
CA LYS A 259 -10.04 6.30 10.23
C LYS A 259 -11.19 5.70 9.42
N SER A 260 -11.05 5.59 8.09
CA SER A 260 -12.11 5.03 7.23
C SER A 260 -12.45 3.58 7.58
N VAL A 261 -11.55 2.88 8.25
CA VAL A 261 -11.73 1.51 8.73
C VAL A 261 -11.82 1.39 10.26
N GLY A 262 -12.06 2.50 10.97
CA GLY A 262 -12.28 2.49 12.42
C GLY A 262 -11.01 2.38 13.29
N LEU A 263 -9.83 2.64 12.70
CA LEU A 263 -8.52 2.59 13.36
C LEU A 263 -7.98 4.00 13.70
N GLU A 264 -8.86 4.96 13.96
CA GLU A 264 -8.47 6.36 14.23
C GLU A 264 -7.54 6.50 15.44
N GLU A 265 -7.74 5.69 16.48
CA GLU A 265 -6.94 5.75 17.72
C GLU A 265 -5.48 5.36 17.50
N VAL A 266 -5.20 4.38 16.64
CA VAL A 266 -3.82 3.95 16.32
C VAL A 266 -3.19 4.77 15.20
N ALA A 267 -3.95 5.62 14.52
CA ALA A 267 -3.47 6.34 13.35
C ALA A 267 -2.38 7.38 13.65
N ARG A 268 -2.33 7.86 14.90
CA ARG A 268 -1.37 8.84 15.39
C ARG A 268 -0.10 8.22 16.00
N GLU A 269 -0.06 6.89 16.08
CA GLU A 269 1.08 6.16 16.63
C GLU A 269 2.27 6.18 15.66
N PRO A 270 3.51 6.13 16.15
CA PRO A 270 4.68 6.10 15.29
C PRO A 270 4.76 4.78 14.51
N LEU A 271 5.22 4.84 13.26
CA LEU A 271 5.69 3.64 12.56
C LEU A 271 7.01 3.20 13.22
N ALA A 272 7.02 2.00 13.80
CA ALA A 272 8.19 1.43 14.45
C ALA A 272 8.99 0.60 13.45
N GLU A 273 10.31 0.83 13.41
CA GLU A 273 11.28 -0.05 12.71
C GLU A 273 11.67 -1.26 13.58
#